data_AF-A0A3D1EP79-F1
#
_entry.id   AF-A0A3D1EP79-F1
#
_cell.length_a   1.000
_cell.length_b   1.000
_cell.length_c   1.000
_cell.angle_alpha   90.00
_cell.angle_beta   90.00
_cell.angle_gamma   90.00
#
_symmetry.space_group_name_H-M   'P 1'
#
loop_
_entity.id
_entity.type
_entity.pdbx_description
1 polymer ?
#
loop_
_entity_poly.entity_id
_entity_poly.type
_entity_poly.pdbx_seq_one_letter_code
_entity_poly.pdbx_strand_id
1 'polypeptide(L)' 'SHWAAQCQRCHAIGGDGGEAGPNLQDVGGRMSSEKLLESIIHPQGEVAEGYGPVSSMPEMKPLLTPLEVRDLVAYLSTLR' A
#
# COMPACT_ATOMS: atom_id res chain seq x y z
N SER A 1 -8.59 -5.00 -9.23
CA SER A 1 -8.08 -3.99 -10.18
C SER A 1 -6.64 -4.34 -10.54
N HIS A 2 -6.22 -4.18 -11.79
CA HIS A 2 -4.87 -4.55 -12.26
C HIS A 2 -3.74 -3.98 -11.37
N TRP A 3 -3.94 -2.78 -10.83
CA TRP A 3 -2.98 -2.08 -9.98
C TRP A 3 -2.73 -2.72 -8.62
N ALA A 4 -3.73 -3.38 -8.03
CA ALA A 4 -3.55 -4.09 -6.76
C ALA A 4 -2.55 -5.25 -6.88
N ALA A 5 -2.54 -5.93 -8.03
CA ALA A 5 -1.54 -6.96 -8.32
C ALA A 5 -0.12 -6.39 -8.45
N GLN A 6 0.02 -5.11 -8.82
CA GLN A 6 1.34 -4.46 -8.87
C GLN A 6 1.89 -4.17 -7.47
N CYS A 7 1.03 -3.96 -6.46
CA CYS A 7 1.45 -3.83 -5.06
C CYS A 7 2.16 -5.10 -4.57
N GLN A 8 1.75 -6.28 -5.07
CA GLN A 8 2.35 -7.55 -4.70
C GLN A 8 3.81 -7.71 -5.15
N ARG A 9 4.31 -6.86 -6.06
CA ARG A 9 5.73 -6.85 -6.43
C ARG A 9 6.64 -6.51 -5.25
N CYS A 10 6.14 -5.74 -4.29
CA CYS A 10 6.89 -5.33 -3.10
C CYS A 10 6.28 -5.84 -1.80
N HIS A 11 4.97 -6.08 -1.76
CA HIS A 11 4.25 -6.44 -0.55
C HIS A 11 3.65 -7.85 -0.63
N ALA A 12 3.71 -8.61 0.45
CA ALA A 12 3.00 -9.88 0.52
C ALA A 12 1.50 -9.66 0.83
N ILE A 13 0.63 -10.51 0.27
CA ILE A 13 -0.79 -10.65 0.62
C ILE A 13 -1.08 -12.15 0.66
N GLY A 14 -1.60 -12.67 1.77
CA GLY A 14 -1.88 -14.11 1.91
C GLY A 14 -0.64 -15.02 1.81
N GLY A 15 0.56 -14.47 2.00
CA GLY A 15 1.84 -15.19 1.83
C GLY A 15 2.44 -15.09 0.42
N ASP A 16 1.73 -14.51 -0.54
CA ASP A 16 2.21 -14.33 -1.91
C ASP A 16 2.59 -12.86 -2.19
N GLY A 17 3.79 -12.65 -2.76
CA GLY A 17 4.29 -11.34 -3.14
C GLY A 17 5.75 -11.11 -2.72
N GLY A 18 6.15 -9.84 -2.63
CA GLY A 18 7.48 -9.43 -2.17
C GLY A 18 7.52 -9.05 -0.69
N GLU A 19 8.73 -8.93 -0.14
CA GLU A 19 8.97 -8.47 1.24
C GLU A 19 9.70 -7.12 1.31
N ALA A 20 9.86 -6.46 0.17
CA ALA A 20 10.49 -5.14 0.09
C ALA A 20 9.69 -4.04 0.79
N GLY A 21 8.38 -4.25 0.97
CA GLY A 21 7.48 -3.45 1.79
C GLY A 21 6.73 -4.30 2.83
N PRO A 22 6.09 -3.67 3.83
CA PRO A 22 5.36 -4.37 4.88
C PRO A 22 4.22 -5.22 4.33
N ASN A 23 3.99 -6.38 4.94
CA ASN A 23 2.91 -7.28 4.55
C ASN A 23 1.55 -6.55 4.60
N LEU A 24 0.76 -6.66 3.52
CA LEU A 24 -0.56 -6.03 3.38
C LEU A 24 -1.71 -6.94 3.83
N GLN A 25 -1.44 -8.20 4.18
CA GLN A 25 -2.38 -9.07 4.87
C GLN A 25 -2.91 -8.34 6.11
N ASP A 26 -4.23 -8.37 6.33
CA ASP A 26 -4.96 -7.71 7.44
C ASP A 26 -4.80 -6.19 7.53
N VAL A 27 -4.28 -5.52 6.50
CA VAL A 27 -4.02 -4.07 6.57
C VAL A 27 -5.31 -3.26 6.81
N GLY A 28 -6.46 -3.74 6.29
CA GLY A 28 -7.77 -3.12 6.55
C GLY A 28 -8.25 -3.24 8.00
N GLY A 29 -7.65 -4.13 8.79
CA GLY A 29 -7.83 -4.20 10.24
C GLY A 29 -6.84 -3.36 11.05
N ARG A 30 -5.69 -3.02 10.46
CA ARG A 30 -4.60 -2.28 11.13
C ARG A 30 -4.58 -0.78 10.83
N MET A 31 -5.09 -0.36 9.67
CA MET A 31 -5.03 1.01 9.19
C MET A 31 -6.41 1.51 8.78
N SER A 32 -6.67 2.81 9.00
CA SER A 32 -7.88 3.45 8.46
C SER A 32 -7.72 3.71 6.96
N SER A 33 -8.84 3.91 6.26
CA SER A 33 -8.83 4.27 4.83
C SER A 33 -8.05 5.57 4.55
N GLU A 34 -8.09 6.53 5.48
CA GLU A 34 -7.32 7.78 5.39
C GLU A 34 -5.82 7.51 5.49
N LYS A 35 -5.40 6.63 6.39
CA LYS A 35 -3.99 6.23 6.52
C LYS A 35 -3.49 5.44 5.31
N LEU A 36 -4.32 4.55 4.77
CA LEU A 36 -4.03 3.85 3.52
C LEU A 36 -3.87 4.83 2.34
N LEU A 37 -4.76 5.81 2.23
CA LEU A 37 -4.67 6.87 1.22
C LEU A 37 -3.37 7.65 1.37
N GLU A 38 -3.05 8.11 2.58
CA GLU A 38 -1.82 8.85 2.89
C GLU A 38 -0.57 8.06 2.47
N SER A 39 -0.48 6.78 2.85
CA SER A 39 0.66 5.93 2.46
C SER A 39 0.80 5.76 0.94
N ILE A 40 -0.29 5.75 0.18
CA ILE A 40 -0.26 5.64 -1.28
C ILE A 40 0.21 6.94 -1.93
N ILE A 41 -0.32 8.09 -1.51
CA ILE A 41 -0.07 9.37 -2.19
C ILE A 41 1.10 10.17 -1.61
N HIS A 42 1.58 9.77 -0.44
CA HIS A 42 2.69 10.40 0.29
C HIS A 42 3.50 9.34 1.06
N PRO A 43 4.19 8.42 0.35
CA PRO A 43 4.88 7.28 0.97
C PRO A 43 6.03 7.66 1.89
N GLN A 44 6.53 8.90 1.83
CA GLN A 44 7.56 9.44 2.72
C GLN A 44 7.00 10.05 4.03
N GLY A 45 5.68 10.20 4.16
CA GLY A 45 5.08 10.81 5.35
C GLY A 45 5.20 9.94 6.60
N GLU A 46 5.13 8.62 6.44
CA GLU A 46 5.27 7.64 7.51
C GLU A 46 5.87 6.36 6.94
N VAL A 47 7.01 5.92 7.49
CA VAL A 47 7.69 4.68 7.08
C VAL A 47 7.47 3.63 8.15
N ALA A 48 7.03 2.44 7.74
CA ALA A 48 6.81 1.33 8.66
C ALA A 48 8.11 0.94 9.39
N GLU A 49 7.99 0.58 10.66
CA GLU A 49 9.11 0.09 11.45
C GLU A 49 9.80 -1.09 10.74
N GLY A 50 11.14 -1.07 10.72
CA GLY A 50 11.94 -2.09 10.05
C GLY A 50 12.27 -1.82 8.57
N TYR A 51 11.69 -0.80 7.93
CA TYR A 51 11.92 -0.47 6.50
C TYR A 51 12.91 0.68 6.24
N GLY A 52 13.66 1.09 7.28
CA GLY A 52 14.66 2.14 7.20
C GLY A 52 14.07 3.56 7.35
N PRO A 53 14.94 4.59 7.30
CA PRO A 53 14.53 5.98 7.54
C PRO A 53 13.89 6.67 6.33
N VAL A 54 13.93 6.04 5.14
CA VAL A 54 13.42 6.58 3.88
C VAL A 54 12.61 5.50 3.19
N SER A 55 11.39 5.85 2.75
CA SER A 55 10.53 4.91 2.05
C SER A 55 11.11 4.54 0.69
N SER A 56 11.17 3.24 0.40
CA SER A 56 11.48 2.71 -0.93
C SER A 56 10.25 2.62 -1.83
N MET A 57 9.06 2.92 -1.29
CA MET A 57 7.82 2.95 -2.08
C MET A 57 7.88 4.15 -3.03
N PRO A 58 7.68 3.94 -4.35
CA PRO A 58 7.69 5.04 -5.30
C PRO A 58 6.49 5.97 -5.07
N GLU A 59 6.64 7.22 -5.48
CA GLU A 59 5.53 8.17 -5.55
C GLU A 59 4.45 7.62 -6.48
N MET A 60 3.33 7.13 -5.93
CA MET A 60 2.28 6.48 -6.73
C MET A 60 1.34 7.47 -7.39
N LYS A 61 1.25 8.69 -6.87
CA LYS A 61 0.33 9.74 -7.35
C LYS A 61 0.43 10.06 -8.86
N PRO A 62 1.62 10.09 -9.50
CA PRO A 62 1.73 10.32 -10.94
C PRO A 62 1.31 9.10 -11.78
N LEU A 63 1.25 7.90 -11.18
CA LEU A 63 0.97 6.64 -11.87
C LEU A 63 -0.50 6.23 -11.78
N LEU A 64 -1.26 6.88 -10.90
CA LEU A 64 -2.63 6.52 -10.58
C LEU A 64 -3.54 7.73 -10.74
N THR A 65 -4.70 7.51 -11.35
CA THR A 65 -5.81 8.46 -11.31
C THR A 65 -6.45 8.50 -9.92
N PRO A 66 -7.16 9.58 -9.55
CA PRO A 66 -7.89 9.63 -8.28
C PRO A 66 -8.91 8.50 -8.10
N LEU A 67 -9.49 7.99 -9.20
CA LEU A 67 -10.40 6.85 -9.17
C LEU A 67 -9.65 5.55 -8.85
N GLU A 68 -8.49 5.33 -9.46
CA GLU A 68 -7.67 4.15 -9.17
C GLU A 68 -7.14 4.16 -7.74
N VAL A 69 -6.74 5.33 -7.22
CA VAL A 69 -6.35 5.46 -5.80
C VAL A 69 -7.52 5.10 -4.90
N ARG A 70 -8.73 5.60 -5.19
CA ARG A 70 -9.94 5.25 -4.43
C ARG A 70 -10.20 3.75 -4.44
N ASP A 71 -10.12 3.11 -5.60
CA ASP A 71 -10.37 1.67 -5.75
C ASP A 71 -9.30 0.83 -5.05
N LEU A 72 -8.05 1.29 -5.05
CA LEU A 72 -6.96 0.66 -4.30
C LEU A 72 -7.19 0.74 -2.80
N VAL A 73 -7.52 1.93 -2.28
CA VAL A 73 -7.85 2.09 -0.84
C VAL A 73 -9.02 1.21 -0.48
N ALA A 74 -10.09 1.20 -1.28
CA ALA A 74 -11.25 0.35 -1.04
C ALA A 74 -10.88 -1.14 -1.02
N TYR A 75 -10.05 -1.59 -1.96
CA TYR A 75 -9.55 -2.97 -1.97
C TYR A 75 -8.73 -3.30 -0.71
N LEU A 76 -7.72 -2.47 -0.38
CA LEU A 76 -6.87 -2.68 0.79
C LEU A 76 -7.66 -2.69 2.10
N SER A 77 -8.70 -1.85 2.23
CA SER A 77 -9.59 -1.82 3.40
C SER A 77 -10.42 -3.09 3.56
N THR A 78 -10.53 -3.94 2.53
CA THR A 78 -11.20 -5.25 2.62
C THR A 78 -10.26 -6.40 3.01
N LEU A 79 -8.94 -6.17 3.00
CA LEU A 79 -7.96 -7.19 3.41
C LEU A 79 -7.99 -7.36 4.94
N ARG A 80 -8.40 -8.55 5.37
CA ARG A 80 -8.62 -8.97 6.76
C ARG A 80 -8.02 -10.34 7.03
#